data_AF-A0A800F765-F1
#
_entry.id   AF-A0A800F765-F1
#
_cell.length_a   1.000
_cell.length_b   1.000
_cell.length_c   1.000
_cell.angle_alpha   90.00
_cell.angle_beta   90.00
_cell.angle_gamma   90.00
#
_symmetry.space_group_name_H-M   'P 1'
#
loop_
_entity.id
_entity.type
_entity.pdbx_description
1 polymer ?
#
loop_
_entity_poly.entity_id
_entity_poly.type
_entity_poly.pdbx_seq_one_letter_code
_entity_poly.pdbx_strand_id
1 'polypeptide(L)'
;MTSLKVGSALAVLCVATACDSPAAPVAEEPVVVARPASPKLGNVAFLDECASCHASRDGFDLAFFSFPDSTIMRRALGHVDEATAFDITAYINTLSVAPVARHDQTFQPGGLELTNDVEFARNLFGSDAWPSDLSTAGLSAMDPRDVPVALTFPRWSSEETNLDWMPDARFPEVLLTRSNDWAGSAVRQYQESGTGLDLYRAAQRLRWAERNPVNNAAPCQLGEEARFRPNECFQARRWTASLVAQHMLRSGSSEPMHFALHDTWWDVGNVARKSLVHGRPIPNAEQNWAVWMYLGWAFAPQRHASTYLSSALLRLDLPRHATFHALRAQVARVEGTGDAYKDLFTTVRVAPRGWLVDAARFSLRNLIERLEAGDQPSAKPFENVAEGSPVSQRAKAWGTLSLLEYLSHTV
;
A
#
# COMPACT_ATOMS: atom_id res chain seq x y z
N MET A 1 61.38 -67.17 -10.19
CA MET A 1 61.40 -65.70 -9.94
C MET A 1 60.15 -65.34 -9.13
N THR A 2 60.22 -64.32 -8.27
CA THR A 2 59.09 -63.58 -7.61
C THR A 2 57.80 -64.38 -7.27
N SER A 3 57.51 -64.79 -6.03
CA SER A 3 57.16 -63.98 -4.82
C SER A 3 55.84 -63.21 -4.97
N LEU A 4 54.93 -63.07 -3.99
CA LEU A 4 54.89 -63.48 -2.57
C LEU A 4 53.93 -64.73 -2.41
N LYS A 5 53.30 -65.22 -1.30
CA LYS A 5 53.02 -64.87 0.13
C LYS A 5 52.03 -63.70 0.36
N VAL A 6 51.24 -63.57 1.45
CA VAL A 6 50.68 -64.43 2.54
C VAL A 6 49.47 -63.63 3.13
N GLY A 7 48.40 -64.17 3.74
CA GLY A 7 48.00 -65.56 4.06
C GLY A 7 46.77 -65.59 5.00
N SER A 8 46.76 -66.56 5.93
CA SER A 8 46.00 -66.72 7.21
C SER A 8 45.11 -65.59 7.80
N ALA A 9 44.06 -65.87 8.60
CA ALA A 9 43.33 -67.11 8.99
C ALA A 9 42.15 -66.80 9.95
N LEU A 10 41.26 -67.80 10.20
CA LEU A 10 40.44 -68.02 11.42
C LEU A 10 39.38 -66.94 11.82
N ALA A 11 38.29 -67.20 12.57
CA ALA A 11 37.65 -68.42 13.08
C ALA A 11 36.17 -68.14 13.51
N VAL A 12 35.38 -69.20 13.78
CA VAL A 12 34.42 -69.36 14.93
C VAL A 12 33.31 -68.31 15.17
N LEU A 13 32.08 -68.62 15.62
CA LEU A 13 31.19 -69.82 15.65
C LEU A 13 29.82 -69.33 16.21
N CYS A 14 28.88 -70.24 16.47
CA CYS A 14 27.72 -70.11 17.37
C CYS A 14 26.55 -69.22 16.92
N VAL A 15 25.44 -69.89 16.59
CA VAL A 15 24.08 -69.37 16.81
C VAL A 15 23.74 -69.55 18.30
N ALA A 16 23.09 -68.57 18.92
CA ALA A 16 22.47 -68.68 20.24
C ALA A 16 21.12 -67.95 20.24
N THR A 17 20.18 -68.42 21.05
CA THR A 17 18.76 -68.01 20.99
C THR A 17 18.31 -67.20 22.21
N ALA A 18 17.44 -66.21 21.93
CA ALA A 18 16.44 -65.62 22.82
C ALA A 18 16.90 -64.93 24.13
N CYS A 19 16.50 -63.66 24.25
CA CYS A 19 16.00 -63.07 25.49
C CYS A 19 14.80 -62.17 25.13
N ASP A 20 13.65 -62.40 25.75
CA ASP A 20 12.56 -61.42 25.73
C ASP A 20 12.95 -60.21 26.58
N SER A 21 12.82 -59.02 26.01
CA SER A 21 12.77 -57.77 26.78
C SER A 21 11.31 -57.32 26.83
N PRO A 22 10.70 -57.11 28.01
CA PRO A 22 9.39 -56.48 28.08
C PRO A 22 9.52 -55.09 27.43
N ALA A 23 8.59 -54.77 26.53
CA ALA A 23 8.53 -53.42 25.97
C ALA A 23 8.44 -52.40 27.11
N ALA A 24 9.29 -51.37 27.07
CA ALA A 24 9.15 -50.25 27.99
C ALA A 24 7.72 -49.70 27.87
N PRO A 25 7.08 -49.27 28.97
CA PRO A 25 5.77 -48.64 28.89
C PRO A 25 5.88 -47.48 27.91
N VAL A 26 5.09 -47.50 26.85
CA VAL A 26 4.92 -46.35 25.98
C VAL A 26 4.45 -45.23 26.90
N ALA A 27 5.25 -44.18 27.03
CA ALA A 27 4.83 -43.01 27.78
C ALA A 27 3.57 -42.49 27.11
N GLU A 28 2.45 -42.53 27.82
CA GLU A 28 1.24 -41.83 27.38
C GLU A 28 1.66 -40.37 27.17
N GLU A 29 1.50 -39.86 25.94
CA GLU A 29 1.65 -38.44 25.70
C GLU A 29 0.71 -37.74 26.69
N PRO A 30 1.22 -36.82 27.55
CA PRO A 30 0.43 -36.29 28.63
C PRO A 30 -0.79 -35.62 28.01
N VAL A 31 -1.98 -36.12 28.34
CA VAL A 31 -3.24 -35.60 27.77
C VAL A 31 -3.36 -34.14 28.17
N VAL A 32 -2.95 -33.26 27.25
CA VAL A 32 -3.04 -31.82 27.42
C VAL A 32 -4.52 -31.51 27.42
N VAL A 33 -5.09 -31.37 28.62
CA VAL A 33 -6.49 -30.98 28.80
C VAL A 33 -6.64 -29.62 28.11
N ALA A 34 -7.26 -29.63 26.94
CA ALA A 34 -7.34 -28.48 26.06
C ALA A 34 -8.04 -27.34 26.79
N ARG A 35 -7.25 -26.38 27.26
CA ARG A 35 -7.78 -25.20 27.96
C ARG A 35 -8.67 -24.42 26.99
N PRO A 36 -9.80 -23.86 27.44
CA PRO A 36 -10.58 -22.95 26.62
C PRO A 36 -9.69 -21.80 26.10
N ALA A 37 -9.93 -21.39 24.86
CA ALA A 37 -9.25 -20.24 24.27
C ALA A 37 -9.57 -18.96 25.08
N SER A 38 -8.56 -18.13 25.27
CA SER A 38 -8.55 -17.01 26.21
C SER A 38 -8.27 -15.70 25.46
N PRO A 39 -9.31 -14.88 25.17
CA PRO A 39 -9.14 -13.58 24.50
C PRO A 39 -8.13 -12.65 25.21
N LYS A 40 -7.97 -12.77 26.52
CA LYS A 40 -6.98 -11.98 27.29
C LYS A 40 -5.54 -12.40 26.99
N LEU A 41 -5.27 -13.70 26.84
CA LEU A 41 -3.94 -14.19 26.43
C LEU A 41 -3.72 -13.90 24.93
N GLY A 42 -4.76 -14.02 24.11
CA GLY A 42 -4.71 -13.72 22.69
C GLY A 42 -4.36 -12.27 22.38
N ASN A 43 -4.87 -11.31 23.16
CA ASN A 43 -4.47 -9.91 23.06
C ASN A 43 -2.97 -9.70 23.30
N VAL A 44 -2.41 -10.35 24.33
CA VAL A 44 -0.97 -10.26 24.65
C VAL A 44 -0.14 -10.90 23.54
N ALA A 45 -0.45 -12.13 23.15
CA ALA A 45 0.25 -12.83 22.07
C ALA A 45 0.17 -12.10 20.72
N PHE A 46 -0.97 -11.47 20.40
CA PHE A 46 -1.10 -10.65 19.21
C PHE A 46 -0.22 -9.38 19.27
N LEU A 47 -0.14 -8.73 20.44
CA LEU A 47 0.69 -7.54 20.66
C LEU A 47 2.20 -7.82 20.59
N ASP A 48 2.63 -9.01 20.97
CA ASP A 48 4.04 -9.42 20.95
C ASP A 48 4.45 -9.94 19.56
N GLU A 49 3.64 -10.79 18.91
CA GLU A 49 4.03 -11.51 17.69
C GLU A 49 3.46 -10.91 16.40
N CYS A 50 2.17 -10.54 16.37
CA CYS A 50 1.47 -10.13 15.13
C CYS A 50 1.52 -8.61 14.86
N ALA A 51 1.51 -7.81 15.92
CA ALA A 51 1.43 -6.35 15.88
C ALA A 51 2.61 -5.64 15.18
N SER A 52 3.70 -6.36 14.88
CA SER A 52 4.81 -5.82 14.09
C SER A 52 4.50 -5.71 12.58
N CYS A 53 3.58 -6.52 12.06
CA CYS A 53 3.05 -6.41 10.69
C CYS A 53 1.68 -5.71 10.65
N HIS A 54 0.80 -6.02 11.61
CA HIS A 54 -0.51 -5.38 11.75
C HIS A 54 -0.36 -3.95 12.29
N ALA A 55 -0.28 -2.96 11.40
CA ALA A 55 0.16 -1.60 11.74
C ALA A 55 -0.64 -0.87 12.84
N SER A 56 -1.92 -1.22 13.06
CA SER A 56 -2.73 -0.68 14.16
C SER A 56 -2.70 -1.48 15.47
N ARG A 57 -1.95 -2.60 15.51
CA ARG A 57 -1.56 -3.42 16.66
C ARG A 57 -2.63 -4.18 17.45
N ASP A 58 -3.92 -3.95 17.22
CA ASP A 58 -5.02 -4.64 17.92
C ASP A 58 -5.73 -5.73 17.10
N GLY A 59 -5.36 -5.91 15.82
CA GLY A 59 -5.99 -6.91 14.94
C GLY A 59 -7.37 -6.51 14.40
N PHE A 60 -7.77 -5.23 14.56
CA PHE A 60 -8.96 -4.63 13.94
C PHE A 60 -9.15 -5.06 12.49
N ASP A 61 -8.07 -5.15 11.72
CA ASP A 61 -8.11 -5.40 10.29
C ASP A 61 -8.45 -6.87 9.95
N LEU A 62 -8.10 -7.82 10.82
CA LEU A 62 -8.57 -9.21 10.69
C LEU A 62 -10.08 -9.33 10.95
N ALA A 63 -10.58 -8.64 11.99
CA ALA A 63 -12.01 -8.62 12.31
C ALA A 63 -12.84 -7.84 11.27
N PHE A 64 -12.35 -6.65 10.86
CA PHE A 64 -13.05 -5.77 9.92
C PHE A 64 -13.21 -6.44 8.55
N PHE A 65 -12.17 -7.12 8.04
CA PHE A 65 -12.26 -7.90 6.81
C PHE A 65 -12.72 -9.36 7.03
N SER A 66 -13.46 -9.66 8.10
CA SER A 66 -14.09 -10.97 8.35
C SER A 66 -13.16 -12.17 8.07
N PHE A 67 -11.90 -12.13 8.51
CA PHE A 67 -10.96 -13.23 8.26
C PHE A 67 -11.41 -14.48 9.02
N PRO A 68 -11.66 -15.62 8.34
CA PRO A 68 -12.13 -16.82 9.02
C PRO A 68 -11.12 -17.33 10.04
N ASP A 69 -11.60 -17.87 11.17
CA ASP A 69 -10.80 -18.49 12.23
C ASP A 69 -9.72 -19.43 11.68
N SER A 70 -10.06 -20.29 10.71
CA SER A 70 -9.13 -21.22 10.05
C SER A 70 -8.01 -20.54 9.26
N THR A 71 -8.24 -19.30 8.78
CA THR A 71 -7.21 -18.48 8.12
C THR A 71 -6.34 -17.75 9.14
N ILE A 72 -6.94 -17.20 10.21
CA ILE A 72 -6.22 -16.54 11.30
C ILE A 72 -5.29 -17.56 11.98
N MET A 73 -5.84 -18.69 12.43
CA MET A 73 -5.12 -19.76 13.11
C MET A 73 -3.99 -20.34 12.25
N ARG A 74 -4.24 -20.65 10.96
CA ARG A 74 -3.20 -21.15 10.04
C ARG A 74 -2.05 -20.16 9.84
N ARG A 75 -2.32 -18.85 9.78
CA ARG A 75 -1.27 -17.83 9.68
C ARG A 75 -0.53 -17.66 11.02
N ALA A 76 -1.24 -17.64 12.14
CA ALA A 76 -0.65 -17.56 13.48
C ALA A 76 0.28 -18.77 13.79
N LEU A 77 -0.09 -19.97 13.35
CA LEU A 77 0.73 -21.19 13.44
C LEU A 77 2.09 -21.11 12.69
N GLY A 78 2.32 -20.08 11.87
CA GLY A 78 3.65 -19.77 11.31
C GLY A 78 4.59 -19.05 12.29
N HIS A 79 4.09 -18.66 13.47
CA HIS A 79 4.76 -17.81 14.46
C HIS A 79 4.64 -18.34 15.90
N VAL A 80 3.49 -18.90 16.27
CA VAL A 80 3.17 -19.37 17.64
C VAL A 80 2.66 -20.81 17.66
N ASP A 81 2.58 -21.41 18.86
CA ASP A 81 1.94 -22.71 19.05
C ASP A 81 0.41 -22.69 18.86
N GLU A 82 -0.19 -23.87 18.76
CA GLU A 82 -1.62 -24.05 18.50
C GLU A 82 -2.53 -23.45 19.58
N ALA A 83 -2.18 -23.60 20.86
CA ALA A 83 -2.97 -23.04 21.96
C ALA A 83 -2.96 -21.50 21.94
N THR A 84 -1.83 -20.92 21.55
CA THR A 84 -1.64 -19.48 21.38
C THR A 84 -2.33 -18.97 20.11
N ALA A 85 -2.34 -19.75 19.02
CA ALA A 85 -3.11 -19.43 17.81
C ALA A 85 -4.63 -19.46 18.05
N PHE A 86 -5.13 -20.41 18.87
CA PHE A 86 -6.52 -20.42 19.34
C PHE A 86 -6.84 -19.20 20.20
N ASP A 87 -5.96 -18.83 21.14
CA ASP A 87 -6.12 -17.62 21.97
C ASP A 87 -6.21 -16.35 21.11
N ILE A 88 -5.29 -16.17 20.16
CA ILE A 88 -5.29 -15.03 19.22
C ILE A 88 -6.60 -14.99 18.43
N THR A 89 -7.05 -16.13 17.90
CA THR A 89 -8.31 -16.21 17.14
C THR A 89 -9.52 -15.84 18.01
N ALA A 90 -9.57 -16.34 19.25
CA ALA A 90 -10.59 -15.95 20.22
C ALA A 90 -10.53 -14.46 20.61
N TYR A 91 -9.34 -13.84 20.61
CA TYR A 91 -9.19 -12.40 20.81
C TYR A 91 -9.77 -11.60 19.64
N ILE A 92 -9.42 -11.92 18.39
CA ILE A 92 -9.97 -11.22 17.21
C ILE A 92 -11.51 -11.27 17.20
N ASN A 93 -12.09 -12.41 17.58
CA ASN A 93 -13.54 -12.59 17.70
C ASN A 93 -14.20 -11.84 18.87
N THR A 94 -13.46 -11.08 19.68
CA THR A 94 -14.02 -10.09 20.65
C THR A 94 -14.03 -8.65 20.15
N LEU A 95 -13.41 -8.36 18.99
CA LEU A 95 -13.28 -7.00 18.48
C LEU A 95 -14.60 -6.48 17.93
N SER A 96 -15.12 -5.41 18.55
CA SER A 96 -16.35 -4.75 18.11
C SER A 96 -16.09 -3.85 16.91
N VAL A 97 -16.36 -4.36 15.71
CA VAL A 97 -16.21 -3.68 14.42
C VAL A 97 -17.51 -3.73 13.61
N ALA A 98 -17.62 -2.92 12.55
CA ALA A 98 -18.61 -3.11 11.50
C ALA A 98 -17.93 -3.88 10.34
N PRO A 99 -18.15 -5.20 10.20
CA PRO A 99 -17.36 -6.03 9.29
C PRO A 99 -17.81 -5.90 7.82
N VAL A 100 -16.83 -6.00 6.92
CA VAL A 100 -16.99 -6.17 5.47
C VAL A 100 -16.51 -7.56 5.03
N ALA A 101 -16.77 -7.94 3.78
CA ALA A 101 -16.35 -9.24 3.26
C ALA A 101 -14.82 -9.35 3.12
N ARG A 102 -14.26 -10.55 3.35
CA ARG A 102 -12.81 -10.86 3.25
C ARG A 102 -12.13 -10.46 1.94
N HIS A 103 -12.89 -10.38 0.86
CA HIS A 103 -12.40 -10.06 -0.47
C HIS A 103 -12.92 -8.73 -1.00
N ASP A 104 -13.51 -7.91 -0.10
CA ASP A 104 -13.87 -6.53 -0.40
C ASP A 104 -12.64 -5.70 -0.79
N GLN A 105 -12.87 -4.75 -1.69
CA GLN A 105 -11.88 -3.81 -2.20
C GLN A 105 -12.37 -2.41 -1.80
N THR A 106 -12.39 -2.10 -0.50
CA THR A 106 -13.03 -0.89 0.09
C THR A 106 -12.48 0.45 -0.43
N PHE A 107 -11.38 0.43 -1.20
CA PHE A 107 -10.78 1.58 -1.87
C PHE A 107 -10.83 1.49 -3.42
N GLN A 108 -11.62 0.57 -3.99
CA GLN A 108 -11.88 0.46 -5.43
C GLN A 108 -12.68 1.69 -5.91
N PRO A 109 -12.16 2.47 -6.89
CA PRO A 109 -12.89 3.60 -7.44
C PRO A 109 -14.25 3.21 -8.01
N GLY A 110 -15.28 4.02 -7.75
CA GLY A 110 -16.66 3.76 -8.12
C GLY A 110 -17.29 2.51 -7.48
N GLY A 111 -16.62 1.86 -6.53
CA GLY A 111 -17.06 0.60 -5.93
C GLY A 111 -17.11 -0.59 -6.89
N LEU A 112 -16.49 -0.48 -8.07
CA LEU A 112 -16.61 -1.47 -9.15
C LEU A 112 -15.28 -1.62 -9.92
N GLU A 113 -14.87 -2.86 -10.12
CA GLU A 113 -13.82 -3.25 -11.05
C GLU A 113 -14.44 -3.52 -12.44
N LEU A 114 -13.97 -2.80 -13.45
CA LEU A 114 -14.41 -2.97 -14.84
C LEU A 114 -13.58 -4.02 -15.57
N THR A 115 -14.13 -4.62 -16.62
CA THR A 115 -13.49 -5.72 -17.35
C THR A 115 -12.31 -5.24 -18.21
N ASN A 116 -12.32 -4.00 -18.71
CA ASN A 116 -11.29 -3.48 -19.64
C ASN A 116 -11.38 -1.96 -19.88
N ASP A 117 -10.37 -1.42 -20.57
CA ASP A 117 -10.25 -0.01 -20.97
C ASP A 117 -11.41 0.52 -21.82
N VAL A 118 -12.02 -0.32 -22.69
CA VAL A 118 -13.17 0.07 -23.52
C VAL A 118 -14.43 0.26 -22.67
N GLU A 119 -14.64 -0.60 -21.69
CA GLU A 119 -15.74 -0.50 -20.73
C GLU A 119 -15.60 0.75 -19.84
N PHE A 120 -14.38 1.14 -19.48
CA PHE A 120 -14.09 2.40 -18.78
C PHE A 120 -14.59 3.63 -19.55
N ALA A 121 -14.28 3.75 -20.84
CA ALA A 121 -14.81 4.87 -21.64
C ALA A 121 -16.33 4.84 -21.77
N ARG A 122 -16.93 3.65 -21.89
CA ARG A 122 -18.41 3.51 -21.96
C ARG A 122 -19.10 3.92 -20.66
N ASN A 123 -18.50 3.64 -19.50
CA ASN A 123 -19.03 4.10 -18.21
C ASN A 123 -18.82 5.62 -18.03
N LEU A 124 -17.65 6.15 -18.36
CA LEU A 124 -17.29 7.55 -18.11
C LEU A 124 -17.91 8.54 -19.12
N PHE A 125 -18.06 8.14 -20.39
CA PHE A 125 -18.49 9.00 -21.51
C PHE A 125 -19.69 8.44 -22.30
N GLY A 126 -20.36 7.40 -21.78
CA GLY A 126 -21.50 6.73 -22.44
C GLY A 126 -21.16 5.94 -23.71
N SER A 127 -19.93 6.00 -24.22
CA SER A 127 -19.51 5.38 -25.48
C SER A 127 -17.99 5.19 -25.55
N ASP A 128 -17.51 4.35 -26.47
CA ASP A 128 -16.07 4.25 -26.79
C ASP A 128 -15.67 5.29 -27.86
N ALA A 129 -15.95 6.55 -27.58
CA ALA A 129 -15.68 7.69 -28.45
C ALA A 129 -15.24 8.91 -27.63
N TRP A 130 -14.72 9.93 -28.30
CA TRP A 130 -14.39 11.19 -27.62
C TRP A 130 -15.68 11.97 -27.28
N PRO A 131 -15.92 12.37 -26.02
CA PRO A 131 -17.05 13.22 -25.63
C PRO A 131 -16.88 14.65 -26.19
N SER A 132 -17.66 14.99 -27.23
CA SER A 132 -17.56 16.26 -27.95
C SER A 132 -17.90 17.50 -27.10
N ASP A 133 -18.63 17.30 -26.01
CA ASP A 133 -19.07 18.30 -25.04
C ASP A 133 -18.16 18.42 -23.80
N LEU A 134 -17.10 17.60 -23.68
CA LEU A 134 -16.22 17.60 -22.51
C LEU A 134 -15.52 18.95 -22.32
N SER A 135 -15.93 19.62 -21.25
CA SER A 135 -15.42 20.91 -20.80
C SER A 135 -14.42 20.75 -19.66
N THR A 136 -13.58 21.76 -19.47
CA THR A 136 -12.62 21.85 -18.35
C THR A 136 -13.33 21.80 -17.00
N ALA A 137 -14.45 22.52 -16.88
CA ALA A 137 -15.30 22.50 -15.69
C ALA A 137 -15.90 21.11 -15.44
N GLY A 138 -16.47 20.46 -16.46
CA GLY A 138 -17.05 19.12 -16.36
C GLY A 138 -16.03 18.08 -15.90
N LEU A 139 -14.82 18.08 -16.50
CA LEU A 139 -13.75 17.18 -16.10
C LEU A 139 -13.19 17.51 -14.71
N SER A 140 -13.18 18.79 -14.31
CA SER A 140 -12.71 19.18 -12.97
C SER A 140 -13.72 18.85 -11.86
N ALA A 141 -15.01 18.74 -12.19
CA ALA A 141 -16.07 18.32 -11.28
C ALA A 141 -16.11 16.80 -11.03
N MET A 142 -15.48 15.98 -11.89
CA MET A 142 -15.39 14.52 -11.69
C MET A 142 -14.45 14.18 -10.53
N ASP A 143 -14.94 13.58 -9.46
CA ASP A 143 -14.09 12.96 -8.44
C ASP A 143 -13.56 11.61 -8.96
N PRO A 144 -12.23 11.40 -9.08
CA PRO A 144 -11.70 10.14 -9.61
C PRO A 144 -11.90 8.93 -8.70
N ARG A 145 -12.41 9.14 -7.47
CA ARG A 145 -12.80 8.07 -6.52
C ARG A 145 -14.18 7.50 -6.82
N ASP A 146 -15.03 8.24 -7.53
CA ASP A 146 -16.40 7.82 -7.88
C ASP A 146 -16.48 7.18 -9.28
N VAL A 147 -15.38 7.19 -10.04
CA VAL A 147 -15.29 6.65 -11.41
C VAL A 147 -14.81 5.18 -11.37
N PRO A 148 -15.62 4.19 -11.80
CA PRO A 148 -15.19 2.79 -11.92
C PRO A 148 -14.01 2.62 -12.88
N VAL A 149 -13.12 1.65 -12.61
CA VAL A 149 -11.88 1.43 -13.39
C VAL A 149 -11.57 -0.06 -13.61
N ALA A 150 -10.88 -0.36 -14.71
CA ALA A 150 -10.39 -1.70 -15.05
C ALA A 150 -9.02 -2.01 -14.42
N LEU A 151 -8.81 -1.52 -13.20
CA LEU A 151 -7.69 -1.88 -12.34
C LEU A 151 -8.24 -2.65 -11.14
N THR A 152 -7.62 -3.79 -10.83
CA THR A 152 -7.85 -4.54 -9.58
C THR A 152 -7.21 -3.80 -8.40
N PHE A 153 -8.01 -3.19 -7.52
CA PHE A 153 -7.46 -2.55 -6.32
C PHE A 153 -7.12 -3.58 -5.24
N PRO A 154 -6.21 -3.25 -4.30
CA PRO A 154 -5.66 -4.23 -3.38
C PRO A 154 -6.72 -4.68 -2.37
N ARG A 155 -6.95 -5.99 -2.28
CA ARG A 155 -7.67 -6.61 -1.15
C ARG A 155 -6.83 -6.52 0.11
N TRP A 156 -7.44 -6.69 1.30
CA TRP A 156 -6.70 -6.44 2.53
C TRP A 156 -5.47 -7.34 2.72
N SER A 157 -5.61 -8.65 2.53
CA SER A 157 -4.47 -9.54 2.32
C SER A 157 -4.75 -10.60 1.25
N SER A 158 -3.71 -10.94 0.50
CA SER A 158 -3.66 -12.00 -0.50
C SER A 158 -2.65 -13.07 -0.07
N GLU A 159 -2.70 -14.23 -0.71
CA GLU A 159 -1.64 -15.25 -0.67
C GLU A 159 -1.16 -15.63 -2.09
N GLU A 160 -1.78 -15.04 -3.12
CA GLU A 160 -1.52 -15.30 -4.53
C GLU A 160 -0.60 -14.22 -5.13
N THR A 161 -0.65 -13.01 -4.57
CA THR A 161 0.00 -11.80 -5.11
C THR A 161 0.38 -10.83 -3.99
N ASN A 162 1.45 -10.06 -4.18
CA ASN A 162 1.78 -8.90 -3.34
C ASN A 162 1.02 -7.62 -3.77
N LEU A 163 -0.21 -7.77 -4.30
CA LEU A 163 -1.12 -6.69 -4.69
C LEU A 163 -2.26 -6.60 -3.66
N ASP A 164 -1.86 -6.43 -2.41
CA ASP A 164 -2.71 -6.38 -1.23
C ASP A 164 -2.19 -5.29 -0.26
N TRP A 165 -2.88 -5.05 0.87
CA TRP A 165 -2.43 -4.05 1.85
C TRP A 165 -1.38 -4.63 2.81
N MET A 166 -1.70 -5.75 3.46
CA MET A 166 -0.92 -6.40 4.54
C MET A 166 0.54 -6.73 4.18
N PRO A 167 1.56 -6.00 4.66
CA PRO A 167 2.95 -6.19 4.23
C PRO A 167 3.53 -7.55 4.64
N ASP A 168 4.29 -8.17 3.73
CA ASP A 168 4.94 -9.49 3.93
C ASP A 168 6.04 -9.47 5.01
N ALA A 169 6.47 -8.28 5.46
CA ALA A 169 7.49 -8.09 6.47
C ALA A 169 7.18 -6.87 7.36
N ARG A 170 7.47 -7.00 8.66
CA ARG A 170 7.39 -5.92 9.64
C ARG A 170 8.19 -4.69 9.21
N PHE A 171 7.76 -3.50 9.63
CA PHE A 171 8.54 -2.29 9.41
C PHE A 171 9.93 -2.45 10.08
N PRO A 172 11.05 -2.11 9.41
CA PRO A 172 12.38 -2.46 9.94
C PRO A 172 12.68 -1.75 11.28
N GLU A 173 12.91 -2.53 12.34
CA GLU A 173 13.09 -2.04 13.72
C GLU A 173 14.21 -0.99 13.89
N VAL A 174 15.28 -1.14 13.10
CA VAL A 174 16.41 -0.20 13.00
C VAL A 174 16.03 1.19 12.46
N LEU A 175 14.81 1.35 11.92
CA LEU A 175 14.23 2.62 11.50
C LEU A 175 13.28 3.22 12.54
N LEU A 176 12.72 2.40 13.45
CA LEU A 176 11.84 2.85 14.53
C LEU A 176 12.62 3.41 15.72
N THR A 177 13.68 2.70 16.11
CA THR A 177 14.55 3.00 17.28
C THR A 177 15.61 4.08 17.02
N ARG A 178 15.97 4.32 15.75
CA ARG A 178 17.03 5.27 15.39
C ARG A 178 16.63 6.71 15.67
N SER A 179 17.64 7.54 15.95
CA SER A 179 17.49 8.96 16.30
C SER A 179 16.64 9.18 17.55
N ASN A 180 16.92 8.41 18.61
CA ASN A 180 16.20 8.42 19.89
C ASN A 180 14.71 8.14 19.71
N ASP A 181 14.39 6.96 19.13
CA ASP A 181 13.01 6.50 18.92
C ASP A 181 12.14 7.48 18.09
N TRP A 182 12.71 8.32 17.22
CA TRP A 182 11.93 9.43 16.63
C TRP A 182 10.73 8.94 15.83
N ALA A 183 10.87 7.87 15.03
CA ALA A 183 9.74 7.27 14.31
C ALA A 183 8.86 6.41 15.24
N GLY A 184 9.47 5.52 16.04
CA GLY A 184 8.74 4.63 16.96
C GLY A 184 7.85 5.36 17.97
N SER A 185 8.34 6.47 18.53
CA SER A 185 7.58 7.32 19.47
C SER A 185 6.33 7.94 18.85
N ALA A 186 6.36 8.38 17.59
CA ALA A 186 5.17 8.91 16.92
C ALA A 186 4.17 7.81 16.55
N VAL A 187 4.65 6.62 16.19
CA VAL A 187 3.80 5.44 15.95
C VAL A 187 3.07 5.04 17.25
N ARG A 188 3.79 4.97 18.38
CA ARG A 188 3.18 4.73 19.71
C ARG A 188 2.18 5.83 20.08
N GLN A 189 2.54 7.11 19.93
CA GLN A 189 1.65 8.24 20.20
C GLN A 189 0.36 8.18 19.35
N TYR A 190 0.44 7.82 18.07
CA TYR A 190 -0.74 7.63 17.23
C TYR A 190 -1.60 6.44 17.69
N GLN A 191 -0.98 5.33 18.08
CA GLN A 191 -1.69 4.15 18.57
C GLN A 191 -2.35 4.39 19.94
N GLU A 192 -1.83 5.33 20.73
CA GLU A 192 -2.41 5.79 21.99
C GLU A 192 -3.53 6.82 21.81
N SER A 193 -3.40 7.77 20.86
CA SER A 193 -4.36 8.87 20.68
C SER A 193 -5.42 8.64 19.60
N GLY A 194 -5.15 7.78 18.63
CA GLY A 194 -6.01 7.52 17.46
C GLY A 194 -6.19 8.71 16.51
N THR A 195 -5.59 9.88 16.76
CA THR A 195 -5.94 11.12 16.05
C THR A 195 -5.29 11.23 14.66
N GLY A 196 -5.98 11.90 13.72
CA GLY A 196 -5.44 12.17 12.38
C GLY A 196 -4.19 13.07 12.39
N LEU A 197 -4.04 13.93 13.39
CA LEU A 197 -2.84 14.75 13.59
C LEU A 197 -1.62 13.91 13.99
N ASP A 198 -1.80 12.92 14.88
CA ASP A 198 -0.73 12.01 15.25
C ASP A 198 -0.46 10.96 14.18
N LEU A 199 -1.47 10.53 13.40
CA LEU A 199 -1.27 9.75 12.18
C LEU A 199 -0.36 10.50 11.21
N TYR A 200 -0.64 11.78 10.94
CA TYR A 200 0.20 12.61 10.08
C TYR A 200 1.63 12.70 10.62
N ARG A 201 1.82 12.90 11.93
CA ARG A 201 3.15 12.88 12.56
C ARG A 201 3.85 11.52 12.37
N ALA A 202 3.16 10.41 12.63
CA ALA A 202 3.69 9.05 12.49
C ALA A 202 4.11 8.75 11.04
N ALA A 203 3.20 8.93 10.08
CA ALA A 203 3.45 8.70 8.66
C ALA A 203 4.64 9.53 8.15
N GLN A 204 4.72 10.82 8.50
CA GLN A 204 5.82 11.68 8.06
C GLN A 204 7.18 11.28 8.66
N ARG A 205 7.23 10.81 9.92
CA ARG A 205 8.47 10.32 10.53
C ARG A 205 8.91 8.96 9.95
N LEU A 206 7.96 8.05 9.70
CA LEU A 206 8.22 6.77 9.03
C LEU A 206 8.78 7.00 7.62
N ARG A 207 8.09 7.81 6.80
CA ARG A 207 8.56 8.24 5.47
C ARG A 207 9.93 8.89 5.52
N TRP A 208 10.26 9.68 6.54
CA TRP A 208 11.63 10.21 6.67
C TRP A 208 12.66 9.11 6.96
N ALA A 209 12.39 8.22 7.91
CA ALA A 209 13.34 7.19 8.35
C ALA A 209 13.75 6.22 7.23
N GLU A 210 12.79 5.80 6.40
CA GLU A 210 12.97 4.83 5.30
C GLU A 210 13.74 5.36 4.07
N ARG A 211 13.80 6.68 3.87
CA ARG A 211 14.54 7.33 2.75
C ARG A 211 15.69 8.23 3.19
N ASN A 212 15.94 8.42 4.49
CA ASN A 212 16.98 9.31 4.99
C ASN A 212 18.37 8.96 4.37
N PRO A 213 18.99 9.85 3.57
CA PRO A 213 20.20 9.53 2.82
C PRO A 213 21.44 9.32 3.69
N VAL A 214 21.48 9.83 4.93
CA VAL A 214 22.59 9.57 5.88
C VAL A 214 22.39 8.28 6.70
N ASN A 215 21.29 7.56 6.47
CA ASN A 215 21.01 6.28 7.13
C ASN A 215 21.26 5.11 6.18
N ASN A 216 22.36 4.38 6.34
CA ASN A 216 22.64 3.19 5.51
C ASN A 216 21.63 2.04 5.70
N ALA A 217 20.82 2.06 6.76
CA ALA A 217 19.72 1.11 6.95
C ALA A 217 18.41 1.56 6.27
N ALA A 218 18.32 2.77 5.72
CA ALA A 218 17.17 3.25 4.95
C ALA A 218 17.11 2.56 3.57
N PRO A 219 16.05 1.80 3.23
CA PRO A 219 16.02 1.05 1.96
C PRO A 219 15.60 1.90 0.74
N CYS A 220 14.97 3.05 0.94
CA CYS A 220 14.32 3.84 -0.11
C CYS A 220 15.21 4.93 -0.73
N GLN A 221 16.46 4.60 -1.02
CA GLN A 221 17.38 5.49 -1.75
C GLN A 221 17.06 5.52 -3.26
N LEU A 222 15.86 5.98 -3.62
CA LEU A 222 15.30 5.86 -4.99
C LEU A 222 16.16 6.53 -6.08
N GLY A 223 17.02 7.48 -5.73
CA GLY A 223 17.99 8.12 -6.64
C GLY A 223 19.29 7.33 -6.84
N GLU A 224 19.66 6.46 -5.89
CA GLU A 224 20.98 5.81 -5.80
C GLU A 224 20.81 4.29 -5.94
N GLU A 225 20.90 3.78 -7.16
CA GLU A 225 20.66 2.37 -7.52
C GLU A 225 21.39 1.37 -6.59
N ALA A 226 22.65 1.66 -6.26
CA ALA A 226 23.50 0.82 -5.41
C ALA A 226 23.05 0.74 -3.93
N ARG A 227 22.25 1.70 -3.44
CA ARG A 227 21.71 1.74 -2.07
C ARG A 227 20.21 1.47 -2.00
N PHE A 228 19.51 1.51 -3.14
CA PHE A 228 18.11 1.14 -3.24
C PHE A 228 17.92 -0.36 -3.01
N ARG A 229 17.02 -0.70 -2.07
CA ARG A 229 16.66 -2.08 -1.72
C ARG A 229 15.16 -2.27 -1.94
N PRO A 230 14.74 -2.66 -3.17
CA PRO A 230 13.36 -2.52 -3.64
C PRO A 230 12.34 -3.27 -2.78
N ASN A 231 12.60 -4.52 -2.40
CA ASN A 231 11.68 -5.32 -1.58
C ASN A 231 11.48 -4.70 -0.18
N GLU A 232 12.58 -4.42 0.54
CA GLU A 232 12.51 -3.78 1.87
C GLU A 232 11.80 -2.42 1.83
N CYS A 233 12.08 -1.62 0.81
CA CYS A 233 11.47 -0.33 0.60
C CYS A 233 9.96 -0.44 0.30
N PHE A 234 9.56 -1.42 -0.50
CA PHE A 234 8.15 -1.70 -0.81
C PHE A 234 7.37 -2.09 0.45
N GLN A 235 7.91 -2.98 1.29
CA GLN A 235 7.25 -3.39 2.54
C GLN A 235 7.17 -2.26 3.56
N ALA A 236 8.25 -1.49 3.76
CA ALA A 236 8.23 -0.34 4.67
C ALA A 236 7.15 0.71 4.29
N ARG A 237 6.95 0.92 2.99
CA ARG A 237 5.90 1.82 2.48
C ARG A 237 4.52 1.22 2.57
N ARG A 238 4.34 -0.07 2.24
CA ARG A 238 3.06 -0.76 2.39
C ARG A 238 2.57 -0.80 3.84
N TRP A 239 3.47 -1.00 4.79
CA TRP A 239 3.18 -0.88 6.23
C TRP A 239 2.66 0.53 6.56
N THR A 240 3.36 1.57 6.11
CA THR A 240 2.97 2.98 6.34
C THR A 240 1.65 3.33 5.66
N ALA A 241 1.43 2.87 4.42
CA ALA A 241 0.20 3.04 3.66
C ALA A 241 -1.00 2.34 4.32
N SER A 242 -0.78 1.15 4.89
CA SER A 242 -1.80 0.36 5.59
C SER A 242 -2.16 0.94 6.96
N LEU A 243 -1.23 1.60 7.65
CA LEU A 243 -1.53 2.40 8.85
C LEU A 243 -2.53 3.52 8.50
N VAL A 244 -2.29 4.22 7.39
CA VAL A 244 -3.14 5.31 6.88
C VAL A 244 -4.51 4.79 6.45
N ALA A 245 -4.58 3.66 5.74
CA ALA A 245 -5.86 3.05 5.35
C ALA A 245 -6.69 2.59 6.55
N GLN A 246 -6.08 1.93 7.55
CA GLN A 246 -6.78 1.52 8.78
C GLN A 246 -7.38 2.71 9.55
N HIS A 247 -6.75 3.89 9.51
CA HIS A 247 -7.34 5.10 10.10
C HIS A 247 -8.62 5.54 9.40
N MET A 248 -8.65 5.52 8.06
CA MET A 248 -9.86 5.86 7.28
C MET A 248 -11.00 4.89 7.56
N LEU A 249 -10.71 3.59 7.57
CA LEU A 249 -11.70 2.54 7.86
C LEU A 249 -12.29 2.68 9.28
N ARG A 250 -11.45 2.95 10.30
CA ARG A 250 -11.92 3.17 11.68
C ARG A 250 -12.72 4.45 11.88
N SER A 251 -12.34 5.53 11.20
CA SER A 251 -13.04 6.83 11.29
C SER A 251 -14.32 6.89 10.45
N GLY A 252 -14.57 5.88 9.60
CA GLY A 252 -15.64 5.92 8.61
C GLY A 252 -15.46 7.02 7.56
N SER A 253 -14.25 7.58 7.44
CA SER A 253 -14.02 8.80 6.67
C SER A 253 -13.86 8.51 5.19
N SER A 254 -14.90 8.84 4.43
CA SER A 254 -14.84 8.99 2.97
C SER A 254 -14.13 10.27 2.53
N GLU A 255 -13.80 11.20 3.44
CA GLU A 255 -13.24 12.50 3.09
C GLU A 255 -11.72 12.46 2.85
N PRO A 256 -11.19 13.25 1.88
CA PRO A 256 -9.75 13.34 1.66
C PRO A 256 -9.01 13.95 2.86
N MET A 257 -8.41 13.08 3.69
CA MET A 257 -7.43 13.45 4.71
C MET A 257 -6.30 14.33 4.15
N HIS A 258 -5.50 14.93 5.06
CA HIS A 258 -4.35 15.75 4.68
C HIS A 258 -3.44 15.03 3.66
N PHE A 259 -3.23 15.64 2.50
CA PHE A 259 -2.66 15.03 1.29
C PHE A 259 -1.36 14.24 1.50
N ALA A 260 -0.55 14.56 2.51
CA ALA A 260 0.71 13.88 2.80
C ALA A 260 0.52 12.45 3.34
N LEU A 261 -0.70 12.12 3.76
CA LEU A 261 -1.13 10.75 4.07
C LEU A 261 -1.37 9.97 2.77
N HIS A 262 -2.05 10.56 1.78
CA HIS A 262 -2.27 9.97 0.45
C HIS A 262 -0.97 9.88 -0.38
N ASP A 263 -0.02 10.79 -0.14
CA ASP A 263 1.35 10.68 -0.67
C ASP A 263 2.01 9.33 -0.26
N THR A 264 1.61 8.68 0.85
CA THR A 264 2.17 7.35 1.24
C THR A 264 1.81 6.27 0.22
N TRP A 265 0.58 6.30 -0.32
CA TRP A 265 0.08 5.33 -1.29
C TRP A 265 0.81 5.52 -2.63
N TRP A 266 0.91 6.78 -3.08
CA TRP A 266 1.74 7.13 -4.23
C TRP A 266 3.21 6.69 -4.06
N ASP A 267 3.76 6.82 -2.85
CA ASP A 267 5.13 6.40 -2.54
C ASP A 267 5.32 4.88 -2.68
N VAL A 268 4.32 4.02 -2.39
CA VAL A 268 4.38 2.57 -2.67
C VAL A 268 4.54 2.32 -4.18
N GLY A 269 3.66 2.91 -5.00
CA GLY A 269 3.70 2.77 -6.46
C GLY A 269 4.98 3.35 -7.07
N ASN A 270 5.58 4.36 -6.43
CA ASN A 270 6.86 4.94 -6.83
C ASN A 270 8.05 3.97 -6.61
N VAL A 271 7.97 3.05 -5.63
CA VAL A 271 8.96 1.97 -5.48
C VAL A 271 8.81 0.93 -6.57
N ALA A 272 7.57 0.49 -6.85
CA ALA A 272 7.29 -0.46 -7.90
C ALA A 272 7.82 0.06 -9.26
N ARG A 273 7.52 1.32 -9.59
CA ARG A 273 8.12 2.05 -10.71
C ARG A 273 9.65 2.06 -10.70
N LYS A 274 10.27 2.39 -9.57
CA LYS A 274 11.73 2.49 -9.45
C LYS A 274 12.42 1.13 -9.52
N SER A 275 11.77 0.06 -9.09
CA SER A 275 12.23 -1.32 -9.25
C SER A 275 12.37 -1.72 -10.72
N LEU A 276 11.40 -1.31 -11.56
CA LEU A 276 11.45 -1.49 -13.02
C LEU A 276 12.52 -0.62 -13.69
N VAL A 277 12.63 0.66 -13.31
CA VAL A 277 13.64 1.60 -13.86
C VAL A 277 15.07 1.15 -13.57
N HIS A 278 15.31 0.61 -12.37
CA HIS A 278 16.62 0.15 -11.90
C HIS A 278 16.88 -1.34 -12.18
N GLY A 279 16.16 -1.96 -13.13
CA GLY A 279 16.39 -3.34 -13.58
C GLY A 279 16.23 -4.44 -12.50
N ARG A 280 15.64 -4.10 -11.35
CA ARG A 280 15.52 -4.96 -10.15
C ARG A 280 14.06 -5.00 -9.69
N PRO A 281 13.13 -5.53 -10.52
CA PRO A 281 11.70 -5.46 -10.26
C PRO A 281 11.27 -6.22 -9.01
N ILE A 282 10.30 -5.66 -8.29
CA ILE A 282 9.51 -6.41 -7.30
C ILE A 282 8.47 -7.32 -8.01
N PRO A 283 7.87 -8.32 -7.35
CA PRO A 283 6.73 -9.04 -7.91
C PRO A 283 5.58 -8.09 -8.26
N ASN A 284 4.88 -8.36 -9.37
CA ASN A 284 3.75 -7.55 -9.88
C ASN A 284 4.05 -6.04 -9.97
N ALA A 285 5.27 -5.65 -10.33
CA ALA A 285 5.72 -4.25 -10.27
C ALA A 285 4.95 -3.27 -11.18
N GLU A 286 4.32 -3.74 -12.26
CA GLU A 286 3.55 -2.86 -13.16
C GLU A 286 2.16 -2.57 -12.60
N GLN A 287 1.49 -3.62 -12.09
CA GLN A 287 0.22 -3.53 -11.37
C GLN A 287 0.39 -2.70 -10.10
N ASN A 288 1.42 -3.00 -9.29
CA ASN A 288 1.74 -2.22 -8.10
C ASN A 288 2.13 -0.77 -8.42
N TRP A 289 2.74 -0.48 -9.57
CA TRP A 289 2.97 0.91 -10.00
C TRP A 289 1.63 1.60 -10.31
N ALA A 290 0.79 1.01 -11.16
CA ALA A 290 -0.48 1.64 -11.56
C ALA A 290 -1.46 1.83 -10.40
N VAL A 291 -1.76 0.75 -9.66
CA VAL A 291 -2.80 0.74 -8.61
C VAL A 291 -2.46 1.68 -7.45
N TRP A 292 -1.25 1.58 -6.89
CA TRP A 292 -0.85 2.42 -5.76
C TRP A 292 -0.66 3.90 -6.14
N MET A 293 -0.24 4.20 -7.37
CA MET A 293 -0.26 5.58 -7.85
C MET A 293 -1.69 6.09 -8.11
N TYR A 294 -2.62 5.25 -8.58
CA TYR A 294 -4.02 5.64 -8.73
C TYR A 294 -4.67 5.92 -7.37
N LEU A 295 -4.44 5.07 -6.35
CA LEU A 295 -4.86 5.29 -4.96
C LEU A 295 -4.46 6.69 -4.46
N GLY A 296 -3.16 7.02 -4.49
CA GLY A 296 -2.68 8.33 -4.04
C GLY A 296 -3.21 9.48 -4.90
N TRP A 297 -3.26 9.29 -6.23
CA TRP A 297 -3.76 10.30 -7.16
C TRP A 297 -5.25 10.61 -6.98
N ALA A 298 -6.13 9.62 -6.81
CA ALA A 298 -7.57 9.82 -6.75
C ALA A 298 -7.97 10.70 -5.54
N PHE A 299 -7.31 10.54 -4.40
CA PHE A 299 -7.54 11.36 -3.20
C PHE A 299 -6.80 12.71 -3.20
N ALA A 300 -5.83 12.92 -4.10
CA ALA A 300 -5.17 14.21 -4.27
C ALA A 300 -4.70 14.47 -5.73
N PRO A 301 -5.62 14.66 -6.70
CA PRO A 301 -5.25 14.76 -8.13
C PRO A 301 -4.28 15.91 -8.41
N GLN A 302 -4.44 17.03 -7.69
CA GLN A 302 -3.60 18.23 -7.74
C GLN A 302 -2.17 18.03 -7.20
N ARG A 303 -1.92 16.97 -6.39
CA ARG A 303 -0.58 16.60 -5.88
C ARG A 303 0.18 15.67 -6.81
N HIS A 304 -0.55 14.91 -7.63
CA HIS A 304 0.00 13.76 -8.37
C HIS A 304 -0.08 13.94 -9.90
N ALA A 305 -0.31 15.17 -10.36
CA ALA A 305 -0.38 15.59 -11.76
C ALA A 305 0.97 15.49 -12.51
N SER A 306 1.48 14.26 -12.63
CA SER A 306 2.76 13.89 -13.24
C SER A 306 2.57 12.76 -14.26
N THR A 307 3.54 12.55 -15.14
CA THR A 307 3.43 11.57 -16.24
C THR A 307 3.54 10.11 -15.78
N TYR A 308 3.76 9.86 -14.47
CA TYR A 308 4.09 8.53 -13.98
C TYR A 308 2.90 7.58 -14.00
N LEU A 309 1.70 8.00 -13.57
CA LEU A 309 0.51 7.13 -13.57
C LEU A 309 0.03 6.81 -15.00
N SER A 310 -0.11 7.80 -15.89
CA SER A 310 -0.39 7.52 -17.32
C SER A 310 0.64 6.59 -17.97
N SER A 311 1.90 6.58 -17.49
CA SER A 311 2.93 5.65 -18.01
C SER A 311 2.85 4.25 -17.42
N ALA A 312 2.23 4.07 -16.25
CA ALA A 312 1.90 2.75 -15.70
C ALA A 312 0.69 2.16 -16.42
N LEU A 313 -0.38 2.97 -16.58
CA LEU A 313 -1.62 2.60 -17.24
C LEU A 313 -1.37 2.14 -18.70
N LEU A 314 -0.50 2.83 -19.45
CA LEU A 314 -0.09 2.38 -20.79
C LEU A 314 0.65 1.02 -20.82
N ARG A 315 1.34 0.62 -19.75
CA ARG A 315 2.03 -0.69 -19.70
C ARG A 315 1.06 -1.84 -19.44
N LEU A 316 -0.12 -1.53 -18.89
CA LEU A 316 -1.23 -2.48 -18.68
C LEU A 316 -2.27 -2.43 -19.82
N ASP A 317 -1.93 -1.81 -20.96
CA ASP A 317 -2.81 -1.57 -22.11
C ASP A 317 -4.13 -0.84 -21.76
N LEU A 318 -4.03 0.17 -20.87
CA LEU A 318 -5.14 1.03 -20.46
C LEU A 318 -5.01 2.48 -20.99
N PRO A 319 -4.99 2.73 -22.32
CA PRO A 319 -4.80 4.07 -22.88
C PRO A 319 -5.94 5.05 -22.57
N ARG A 320 -7.20 4.63 -22.44
CA ARG A 320 -8.31 5.53 -22.08
C ARG A 320 -8.21 5.96 -20.63
N HIS A 321 -7.87 5.05 -19.71
CA HIS A 321 -7.53 5.41 -18.32
C HIS A 321 -6.33 6.37 -18.28
N ALA A 322 -5.27 6.08 -19.06
CA ALA A 322 -4.09 6.92 -19.13
C ALA A 322 -4.39 8.34 -19.63
N THR A 323 -5.36 8.45 -20.56
CA THR A 323 -5.86 9.70 -21.13
C THR A 323 -6.74 10.48 -20.15
N PHE A 324 -7.69 9.80 -19.48
CA PHE A 324 -8.49 10.41 -18.41
C PHE A 324 -7.58 10.95 -17.31
N HIS A 325 -6.64 10.15 -16.81
CA HIS A 325 -5.64 10.61 -15.83
C HIS A 325 -4.89 11.87 -16.34
N ALA A 326 -4.38 11.85 -17.58
CA ALA A 326 -3.61 12.97 -18.13
C ALA A 326 -4.44 14.25 -18.21
N LEU A 327 -5.66 14.18 -18.76
CA LEU A 327 -6.58 15.32 -18.87
C LEU A 327 -7.06 15.80 -17.48
N ARG A 328 -7.42 14.88 -16.59
CA ARG A 328 -7.88 15.19 -15.22
C ARG A 328 -6.75 15.83 -14.39
N ALA A 329 -5.51 15.41 -14.59
CA ALA A 329 -4.31 16.03 -14.03
C ALA A 329 -4.04 17.45 -14.57
N GLN A 330 -4.35 17.74 -15.84
CA GLN A 330 -4.24 19.09 -16.41
C GLN A 330 -5.22 20.06 -15.76
N VAL A 331 -6.50 19.67 -15.61
CA VAL A 331 -7.53 20.53 -15.03
C VAL A 331 -7.49 20.59 -13.50
N ALA A 332 -6.75 19.66 -12.86
CA ALA A 332 -6.47 19.68 -11.42
C ALA A 332 -5.21 20.49 -11.04
N ARG A 333 -4.54 21.15 -12.00
CA ARG A 333 -3.34 21.93 -11.68
C ARG A 333 -3.66 23.15 -10.82
N VAL A 334 -2.75 23.44 -9.89
CA VAL A 334 -2.77 24.69 -9.13
C VAL A 334 -2.23 25.81 -10.02
N GLU A 335 -2.83 27.00 -9.92
CA GLU A 335 -2.39 28.24 -10.55
C GLU A 335 -0.88 28.49 -10.33
N GLY A 336 -0.19 28.98 -11.35
CA GLY A 336 1.26 29.18 -11.37
C GLY A 336 2.10 27.89 -11.42
N THR A 337 1.47 26.71 -11.50
CA THR A 337 2.18 25.42 -11.49
C THR A 337 2.01 24.58 -12.76
N GLY A 338 3.05 23.79 -13.02
CA GLY A 338 3.09 22.76 -14.06
C GLY A 338 3.36 23.27 -15.47
N ASP A 339 4.00 22.40 -16.25
CA ASP A 339 4.43 22.61 -17.62
C ASP A 339 3.32 22.20 -18.60
N ALA A 340 2.68 23.19 -19.20
CA ALA A 340 1.56 23.02 -20.13
C ALA A 340 1.97 22.34 -21.46
N TYR A 341 3.23 22.44 -21.87
CA TYR A 341 3.73 21.75 -23.07
C TYR A 341 3.92 20.26 -22.78
N LYS A 342 4.50 19.93 -21.62
CA LYS A 342 4.62 18.55 -21.14
C LYS A 342 3.25 17.92 -20.88
N ASP A 343 2.28 18.69 -20.42
CA ASP A 343 0.89 18.27 -20.27
C ASP A 343 0.26 17.87 -21.62
N LEU A 344 0.29 18.77 -22.61
CA LEU A 344 -0.20 18.52 -23.96
C LEU A 344 0.50 17.30 -24.58
N PHE A 345 1.83 17.25 -24.51
CA PHE A 345 2.63 16.11 -24.97
C PHE A 345 2.25 14.81 -24.28
N THR A 346 1.98 14.83 -22.96
CA THR A 346 1.59 13.63 -22.21
C THR A 346 0.25 13.10 -22.68
N THR A 347 -0.76 13.96 -22.82
CA THR A 347 -2.08 13.59 -23.34
C THR A 347 -1.98 13.02 -24.76
N VAL A 348 -1.29 13.72 -25.68
CA VAL A 348 -1.11 13.24 -27.06
C VAL A 348 -0.37 11.91 -27.14
N ARG A 349 0.62 11.68 -26.26
CA ARG A 349 1.39 10.43 -26.19
C ARG A 349 0.57 9.25 -25.66
N VAL A 350 -0.43 9.48 -24.80
CA VAL A 350 -1.21 8.40 -24.17
C VAL A 350 -2.61 8.20 -24.76
N ALA A 351 -3.08 9.15 -25.58
CA ALA A 351 -4.36 9.05 -26.27
C ALA A 351 -4.43 7.83 -27.21
N PRO A 352 -5.51 7.02 -27.17
CA PRO A 352 -5.75 6.05 -28.23
C PRO A 352 -5.94 6.79 -29.56
N ARG A 353 -5.52 6.19 -30.68
CA ARG A 353 -5.42 6.88 -31.99
C ARG A 353 -6.69 7.64 -32.42
N GLY A 354 -7.87 7.08 -32.12
CA GLY A 354 -9.16 7.70 -32.46
C GLY A 354 -9.55 8.92 -31.61
N TRP A 355 -8.85 9.21 -30.51
CA TRP A 355 -9.10 10.35 -29.62
C TRP A 355 -8.02 11.43 -29.72
N LEU A 356 -6.88 11.15 -30.37
CA LEU A 356 -5.66 11.96 -30.30
C LEU A 356 -5.88 13.44 -30.68
N VAL A 357 -6.63 13.70 -31.75
CA VAL A 357 -6.87 15.06 -32.25
C VAL A 357 -7.72 15.88 -31.28
N ASP A 358 -8.77 15.28 -30.72
CA ASP A 358 -9.71 15.97 -29.85
C ASP A 358 -9.17 16.10 -28.41
N ALA A 359 -8.39 15.12 -27.94
CA ALA A 359 -7.60 15.22 -26.71
C ALA A 359 -6.54 16.33 -26.80
N ALA A 360 -5.86 16.49 -27.95
CA ALA A 360 -4.98 17.63 -28.20
C ALA A 360 -5.74 18.96 -28.20
N ARG A 361 -6.91 19.01 -28.87
CA ARG A 361 -7.78 20.20 -28.91
C ARG A 361 -8.25 20.60 -27.51
N PHE A 362 -8.64 19.64 -26.67
CA PHE A 362 -8.99 19.88 -25.27
C PHE A 362 -7.82 20.47 -24.48
N SER A 363 -6.63 19.85 -24.55
CA SER A 363 -5.45 20.33 -23.81
C SER A 363 -5.04 21.74 -24.22
N LEU A 364 -5.12 22.08 -25.51
CA LEU A 364 -4.88 23.43 -26.02
C LEU A 364 -5.96 24.42 -25.54
N ARG A 365 -7.25 24.03 -25.56
CA ARG A 365 -8.36 24.87 -25.10
C ARG A 365 -8.24 25.18 -23.60
N ASN A 366 -7.98 24.16 -22.77
CA ASN A 366 -7.72 24.33 -21.33
C ASN A 366 -6.51 25.24 -21.04
N LEU A 367 -5.47 25.21 -21.87
CA LEU A 367 -4.35 26.16 -21.76
C LEU A 367 -4.77 27.60 -22.08
N ILE A 368 -5.57 27.80 -23.14
CA ILE A 368 -6.12 29.11 -23.48
C ILE A 368 -7.03 29.62 -22.35
N GLU A 369 -7.97 28.82 -21.87
CA GLU A 369 -8.87 29.14 -20.75
C GLU A 369 -8.09 29.56 -19.48
N ARG A 370 -6.98 28.88 -19.15
CA ARG A 370 -6.09 29.26 -18.03
C ARG A 370 -5.40 30.61 -18.25
N LEU A 371 -4.86 30.85 -19.45
CA LEU A 371 -4.19 32.11 -19.79
C LEU A 371 -5.17 33.29 -19.84
N GLU A 372 -6.39 33.09 -20.33
CA GLU A 372 -7.48 34.08 -20.32
C GLU A 372 -7.97 34.39 -18.89
N ALA A 373 -7.92 33.41 -17.98
CA ALA A 373 -8.16 33.61 -16.56
C ALA A 373 -6.99 34.31 -15.81
N GLY A 374 -5.87 34.56 -16.48
CA GLY A 374 -4.69 35.25 -15.92
C GLY A 374 -3.63 34.36 -15.28
N ASP A 375 -3.79 33.03 -15.32
CA ASP A 375 -2.78 32.07 -14.84
C ASP A 375 -1.50 32.18 -15.68
N GLN A 376 -0.36 31.94 -15.04
CA GLN A 376 0.96 31.89 -15.68
C GLN A 376 1.59 30.50 -15.46
N PRO A 377 1.24 29.49 -16.28
CA PRO A 377 1.80 28.14 -16.19
C PRO A 377 3.33 28.15 -16.25
N SER A 378 3.96 27.32 -15.42
CA SER A 378 5.40 27.33 -15.29
C SER A 378 6.08 26.59 -16.44
N ALA A 379 7.16 27.15 -17.00
CA ALA A 379 8.05 26.40 -17.88
C ALA A 379 8.85 25.28 -17.15
N LYS A 380 8.72 25.18 -15.82
CA LYS A 380 9.28 24.07 -15.05
C LYS A 380 8.31 22.88 -15.05
N PRO A 381 8.80 21.65 -15.28
CA PRO A 381 8.02 20.44 -15.02
C PRO A 381 7.38 20.46 -13.63
N PHE A 382 6.19 19.89 -13.50
CA PHE A 382 5.58 19.70 -12.18
C PHE A 382 6.47 18.81 -11.30
N GLU A 383 7.08 19.44 -10.31
CA GLU A 383 7.67 18.79 -9.14
C GLU A 383 6.56 18.62 -8.10
N ASN A 384 6.40 17.42 -7.53
CA ASN A 384 5.52 17.24 -6.37
C ASN A 384 5.97 18.22 -5.28
N VAL A 385 5.06 19.05 -4.76
CA VAL A 385 5.37 20.12 -3.80
C VAL A 385 6.29 19.60 -2.70
N ALA A 386 7.51 20.15 -2.67
CA ALA A 386 8.60 19.68 -1.83
C ALA A 386 8.15 19.49 -0.38
N GLU A 387 8.47 18.34 0.20
CA GLU A 387 7.86 17.90 1.45
C GLU A 387 8.31 18.78 2.62
N GLY A 388 7.35 19.34 3.36
CA GLY A 388 7.60 20.38 4.37
C GLY A 388 7.65 21.82 3.82
N SER A 389 7.58 22.03 2.51
CA SER A 389 7.37 23.38 1.95
C SER A 389 5.96 23.87 2.29
N PRO A 390 5.80 25.11 2.81
CA PRO A 390 4.48 25.67 3.15
C PRO A 390 3.63 25.99 1.92
N VAL A 391 4.17 25.87 0.69
CA VAL A 391 3.48 26.18 -0.56
C VAL A 391 2.57 25.02 -1.01
N SER A 392 1.59 24.68 -0.17
CA SER A 392 0.36 24.05 -0.64
C SER A 392 -0.81 24.81 -0.04
N GLN A 393 -1.72 25.32 -0.87
CA GLN A 393 -2.74 26.26 -0.38
C GLN A 393 -3.80 25.59 0.52
N ARG A 394 -3.90 24.25 0.52
CA ARG A 394 -4.65 23.50 1.55
C ARG A 394 -4.04 23.58 2.96
N ALA A 395 -2.78 23.99 3.14
CA ALA A 395 -2.23 24.26 4.47
C ALA A 395 -2.96 25.41 5.20
N LYS A 396 -3.48 26.41 4.45
CA LYS A 396 -4.38 27.44 5.02
C LYS A 396 -5.74 26.88 5.44
N ALA A 397 -6.28 25.92 4.69
CA ALA A 397 -7.55 25.26 5.01
C ALA A 397 -7.45 24.32 6.22
N TRP A 398 -6.32 23.60 6.36
CA TRP A 398 -6.10 22.73 7.53
C TRP A 398 -5.84 23.54 8.81
N GLY A 399 -5.20 24.71 8.72
CA GLY A 399 -5.07 25.64 9.85
C GLY A 399 -6.39 26.27 10.32
N THR A 400 -7.45 26.24 9.50
CA THR A 400 -8.81 26.66 9.90
C THR A 400 -9.64 25.49 10.42
N LEU A 401 -9.50 24.28 9.86
CA LEU A 401 -10.08 23.05 10.42
C LEU A 401 -9.62 22.79 11.86
N SER A 402 -8.30 22.89 12.13
CA SER A 402 -7.77 22.70 13.49
C SER A 402 -8.25 23.77 14.50
N LEU A 403 -8.74 24.92 14.03
CA LEU A 403 -9.38 25.92 14.88
C LEU A 403 -10.84 25.55 15.20
N LEU A 404 -11.57 25.03 14.19
CA LEU A 404 -12.98 24.65 14.34
C LEU A 404 -13.15 23.40 15.21
N GLU A 405 -12.28 22.40 15.07
CA GLU A 405 -12.27 21.24 15.97
C GLU A 405 -12.01 21.66 17.43
N TYR A 406 -11.04 22.54 17.66
CA TYR A 406 -10.70 23.03 19.01
C TYR A 406 -11.85 23.84 19.66
N LEU A 407 -12.57 24.63 18.86
CA LEU A 407 -13.76 25.36 19.29
C LEU A 407 -14.98 24.44 19.52
N SER A 408 -15.07 23.31 18.81
CA SER A 408 -16.14 22.31 18.99
C SER A 408 -16.02 21.47 20.27
N HIS A 409 -14.94 21.65 21.04
CA HIS A 409 -14.69 20.99 22.33
C HIS A 409 -14.52 21.99 23.49
N THR A 410 -14.96 23.24 23.31
CA THR A 410 -14.90 24.30 24.34
C THR A 410 -16.23 25.06 24.55
N VAL A 411 -17.36 24.36 24.33
CA VAL A 411 -18.73 24.79 24.67
C VAL A 411 -19.44 23.66 25.40
#